data_AF-T1IQT0-F1
#
_entry.id   AF-T1IQT0-F1
#
_cell.length_a   1.000
_cell.length_b   1.000
_cell.length_c   1.000
_cell.angle_alpha   90.00
_cell.angle_beta   90.00
_cell.angle_gamma   90.00
#
_symmetry.space_group_name_H-M   'P 1'
#
loop_
_entity.id
_entity.type
_entity.pdbx_description
1 polymer ?
#
loop_
_entity_poly.entity_id
_entity_poly.type
_entity_poly.pdbx_seq_one_letter_code
_entity_poly.pdbx_strand_id
1 'polypeptide(L)'
;MSTTDKNTSSVGTVSSDTPYQTTESLETIETDSSTFVKEYTYWNCFCDIAGIIFFYFDLFSDVTLIASYYNEGFYTYAGLTMAFVIVPSVLISIFSIIWYCSKDAIELISPVPPTMWTLRILFHLLLMALVWRKIESVYFGCKNLRNPNPEYTTYKAKFKATTTLLSVIDAYLESAPQLLLQLYILIHGRYLNQRLRAGLASLFDKKEAIHDSTSNPIAIPVSIEDHEFTSDELLAIEIVVICKSFICLVLELTFYARRNELVSKFGSAKCFFLWHCIVILFRIVALSFFASSYLYWFFIVLFVRLIVLETCRLILTRFRLHLHSSSLKLGLGLVLSFIQLITYIESKDLPDIRICFYVYYTCDFTENTTLLILWFYSLTPN
;
A
#
# COMPACT_ATOMS: atom_id res chain seq x y z
N MET A 1 -80.05 -25.64 12.61
CA MET A 1 -80.52 -26.97 12.19
C MET A 1 -80.70 -26.91 10.68
N SER A 2 -79.96 -27.74 9.92
CA SER A 2 -79.94 -27.93 8.45
C SER A 2 -79.48 -26.75 7.56
N THR A 3 -78.30 -26.77 6.90
CA THR A 3 -77.76 -27.58 5.76
C THR A 3 -78.10 -27.04 4.36
N THR A 4 -77.08 -26.43 3.73
CA THR A 4 -76.49 -26.63 2.37
C THR A 4 -77.35 -27.11 1.19
N ASP A 5 -77.27 -26.41 0.04
CA ASP A 5 -76.85 -26.93 -1.30
C ASP A 5 -76.97 -25.83 -2.39
N LYS A 6 -75.85 -25.43 -3.05
CA LYS A 6 -75.36 -25.83 -4.40
C LYS A 6 -76.33 -25.55 -5.58
N ASN A 7 -75.97 -24.60 -6.46
CA ASN A 7 -75.75 -24.90 -7.89
C ASN A 7 -75.17 -23.74 -8.72
N THR A 8 -74.61 -24.17 -9.85
CA THR A 8 -73.57 -23.64 -10.73
C THR A 8 -74.05 -22.89 -11.99
N SER A 9 -73.21 -21.94 -12.43
CA SER A 9 -72.78 -21.67 -13.83
C SER A 9 -73.72 -21.12 -14.92
N SER A 10 -73.32 -19.96 -15.49
CA SER A 10 -73.10 -19.63 -16.93
C SER A 10 -73.67 -18.25 -17.30
N VAL A 11 -73.20 -17.42 -18.23
CA VAL A 11 -72.01 -17.26 -19.10
C VAL A 11 -72.19 -15.88 -19.78
N GLY A 12 -71.09 -15.17 -20.08
CA GLY A 12 -71.04 -14.08 -21.07
C GLY A 12 -70.70 -12.72 -20.47
N THR A 13 -69.84 -11.86 -21.05
CA THR A 13 -69.00 -11.92 -22.25
C THR A 13 -67.94 -10.81 -22.10
N VAL A 14 -66.87 -10.94 -22.88
CA VAL A 14 -65.52 -10.36 -22.77
C VAL A 14 -65.38 -8.90 -23.27
N SER A 15 -64.46 -8.17 -22.62
CA SER A 15 -63.55 -7.10 -23.12
C SER A 15 -64.09 -5.71 -23.50
N SER A 16 -63.66 -4.66 -22.80
CA SER A 16 -62.46 -3.84 -23.11
C SER A 16 -62.33 -2.69 -22.09
N ASP A 17 -61.09 -2.22 -21.89
CA ASP A 17 -60.67 -1.01 -21.15
C ASP A 17 -60.31 -1.14 -19.66
N THR A 18 -59.01 -1.31 -19.38
CA THR A 18 -58.39 -1.08 -18.06
C THR A 18 -57.38 0.07 -18.14
N PRO A 19 -57.45 1.05 -17.21
CA PRO A 19 -56.29 1.79 -16.76
C PRO A 19 -55.94 1.39 -15.31
N TYR A 20 -54.64 1.44 -14.98
CA TYR A 20 -54.00 1.29 -13.65
C TYR A 20 -53.78 -0.14 -13.12
N GLN A 21 -52.51 -0.55 -13.07
CA GLN A 21 -51.72 -0.60 -11.82
C GLN A 21 -50.26 -1.02 -12.10
N THR A 22 -49.33 -0.08 -11.91
CA THR A 22 -47.88 -0.31 -11.93
C THR A 22 -47.39 -0.31 -10.49
N THR A 23 -47.37 -1.48 -9.85
CA THR A 23 -46.76 -1.71 -8.53
C THR A 23 -46.30 -3.16 -8.41
N GLU A 24 -45.54 -3.64 -9.40
CA GLU A 24 -44.96 -4.99 -9.34
C GLU A 24 -43.50 -5.06 -9.86
N SER A 25 -42.81 -3.92 -9.91
CA SER A 25 -41.43 -3.82 -10.42
C SER A 25 -40.42 -3.21 -9.45
N LEU A 26 -40.70 -3.21 -8.15
CA LEU A 26 -39.82 -2.62 -7.12
C LEU A 26 -39.42 -3.57 -5.98
N GLU A 27 -39.81 -4.84 -6.02
CA GLU A 27 -39.45 -5.83 -4.98
C GLU A 27 -38.42 -6.90 -5.43
N THR A 28 -37.90 -6.82 -6.66
CA THR A 28 -37.03 -7.88 -7.23
C THR A 28 -35.56 -7.49 -7.40
N ILE A 29 -35.08 -6.39 -6.81
CA ILE A 29 -33.66 -5.95 -6.96
C ILE A 29 -32.81 -6.07 -5.67
N GLU A 30 -33.36 -6.36 -4.49
CA GLU A 30 -32.57 -6.42 -3.24
C GLU A 30 -32.32 -7.83 -2.66
N THR A 31 -32.18 -8.85 -3.50
CA THR A 31 -31.80 -10.20 -3.03
C THR A 31 -30.67 -10.83 -3.84
N ASP A 32 -29.73 -10.04 -4.35
CA ASP A 32 -28.51 -10.58 -4.96
C ASP A 32 -27.24 -9.86 -4.49
N SER A 33 -26.98 -9.93 -3.17
CA SER A 33 -25.61 -10.02 -2.64
C SER A 33 -25.64 -10.27 -1.12
N SER A 34 -26.15 -11.41 -0.68
CA SER A 34 -25.69 -11.97 0.60
C SER A 34 -24.26 -12.50 0.38
N THR A 35 -23.32 -11.60 0.13
CA THR A 35 -21.90 -11.93 0.32
C THR A 35 -21.79 -12.33 1.78
N PHE A 36 -21.45 -13.59 2.05
CA PHE A 36 -21.24 -14.10 3.41
C PHE A 36 -20.33 -13.13 4.17
N VAL A 37 -20.91 -12.24 4.97
CA VAL A 37 -20.13 -11.26 5.73
C VAL A 37 -19.51 -12.05 6.87
N LYS A 38 -18.23 -12.37 6.71
CA LYS A 38 -17.49 -13.17 7.70
C LYS A 38 -17.57 -12.52 9.08
N GLU A 39 -18.07 -13.27 10.06
CA GLU A 39 -18.22 -12.80 11.43
C GLU A 39 -16.90 -12.31 12.02
N TYR A 40 -16.98 -11.29 12.89
CA TYR A 40 -15.83 -10.79 13.60
C TYR A 40 -15.39 -11.76 14.68
N THR A 41 -14.17 -12.26 14.55
CA THR A 41 -13.57 -13.19 15.50
C THR A 41 -12.65 -12.48 16.49
N TYR A 42 -12.38 -13.13 17.63
CA TYR A 42 -11.34 -12.70 18.57
C TYR A 42 -9.97 -12.49 17.91
N TRP A 43 -9.66 -13.28 16.86
CA TRP A 43 -8.44 -13.11 16.07
C TRP A 43 -8.37 -11.75 15.39
N ASN A 44 -9.47 -11.26 14.81
CA ASN A 44 -9.49 -9.94 14.20
C ASN A 44 -9.29 -8.83 15.25
N CYS A 45 -9.84 -9.00 16.46
CA CYS A 45 -9.63 -8.07 17.57
C CYS A 45 -8.17 -8.00 17.97
N PHE A 46 -7.54 -9.15 18.15
CA PHE A 46 -6.12 -9.25 18.41
C PHE A 46 -5.29 -8.56 17.30
N CYS A 47 -5.59 -8.81 16.02
CA CYS A 47 -4.89 -8.16 14.91
C CYS A 47 -5.05 -6.64 14.90
N ASP A 48 -6.24 -6.12 15.22
CA ASP A 48 -6.47 -4.67 15.26
C ASP A 48 -5.70 -4.02 16.43
N ILE A 49 -5.67 -4.65 17.61
CA ILE A 49 -4.88 -4.20 18.77
C ILE A 49 -3.37 -4.25 18.46
N ALA A 50 -2.88 -5.36 17.91
CA ALA A 50 -1.50 -5.48 17.49
C ALA A 50 -1.14 -4.39 16.47
N GLY A 51 -2.04 -4.10 15.53
CA GLY A 51 -1.88 -3.04 14.55
C GLY A 51 -1.84 -1.62 15.13
N ILE A 52 -2.38 -1.38 16.32
CA ILE A 52 -2.22 -0.11 17.06
C ILE A 52 -0.84 -0.06 17.73
N ILE A 53 -0.41 -1.16 18.34
CA ILE A 53 0.91 -1.25 18.98
C ILE A 53 2.03 -1.06 17.96
N PHE A 54 1.94 -1.73 16.81
CA PHE A 54 2.93 -1.59 15.74
C PHE A 54 3.00 -0.17 15.18
N PHE A 55 1.88 0.55 15.12
CA PHE A 55 1.88 1.95 14.71
C PHE A 55 2.72 2.83 15.66
N TYR A 56 2.60 2.65 16.98
CA TYR A 56 3.40 3.44 17.92
C TYR A 56 4.87 3.03 17.93
N PHE A 57 5.17 1.74 17.71
CA PHE A 57 6.54 1.28 17.50
C PHE A 57 7.15 1.95 16.27
N ASP A 58 6.37 2.09 15.21
CA ASP A 58 6.78 2.74 13.97
C ASP A 58 7.15 4.21 14.18
N LEU A 59 6.19 4.97 14.71
CA LEU A 59 6.37 6.38 15.07
C LEU A 59 7.60 6.59 15.96
N PHE A 60 7.80 5.70 16.94
CA PHE A 60 8.97 5.78 17.82
C PHE A 60 10.28 5.53 17.05
N SER A 61 10.30 4.53 16.16
CA SER A 61 11.48 4.23 15.34
C SER A 61 11.83 5.37 14.38
N ASP A 62 10.83 6.02 13.79
CA ASP A 62 11.02 7.16 12.91
C ASP A 62 11.54 8.38 13.65
N VAL A 63 10.94 8.72 14.80
CA VAL A 63 11.41 9.82 15.65
C VAL A 63 12.84 9.60 16.09
N THR A 64 13.18 8.36 16.48
CA THR A 64 14.56 8.00 16.85
C THR A 64 15.52 8.20 15.68
N LEU A 65 15.17 7.71 14.49
CA LEU A 65 15.99 7.85 13.29
C LEU A 65 16.18 9.33 12.88
N ILE A 66 15.12 10.13 12.91
CA ILE A 66 15.17 11.57 12.63
C ILE A 66 16.07 12.29 13.62
N ALA A 67 15.94 11.99 14.93
CA ALA A 67 16.76 12.58 15.97
C ALA A 67 18.24 12.21 15.81
N SER A 68 18.53 10.94 15.50
CA SER A 68 19.89 10.49 15.22
C SER A 68 20.49 11.21 14.03
N TYR A 69 19.78 11.34 12.91
CA TYR A 69 20.28 12.11 11.77
C TYR A 69 20.49 13.59 12.09
N TYR A 70 19.60 14.19 12.88
CA TYR A 70 19.72 15.60 13.26
C TYR A 70 20.95 15.85 14.14
N ASN A 71 21.19 14.97 15.11
CA ASN A 71 22.31 15.08 16.05
C ASN A 71 23.67 14.89 15.35
N GLU A 72 23.72 14.03 14.34
CA GLU A 72 24.91 13.76 13.53
C GLU A 72 25.09 14.79 12.39
N GLY A 73 24.22 15.80 12.28
CA GLY A 73 24.31 16.87 11.28
C GLY A 73 23.77 16.54 9.89
N PHE A 74 23.16 15.37 9.70
CA PHE A 74 22.57 14.92 8.44
C PHE A 74 21.15 15.47 8.21
N TYR A 75 21.02 16.80 8.16
CA TYR A 75 19.72 17.49 8.09
C TYR A 75 18.87 17.12 6.87
N THR A 76 19.49 16.83 5.72
CA THR A 76 18.76 16.40 4.51
C THR A 76 18.07 15.06 4.72
N TYR A 77 18.76 14.08 5.32
CA TYR A 77 18.19 12.76 5.60
C TYR A 77 17.14 12.82 6.70
N ALA A 78 17.37 13.65 7.73
CA ALA A 78 16.36 13.95 8.75
C ALA A 78 15.09 14.54 8.14
N GLY A 79 15.24 15.54 7.26
CA GLY A 79 14.13 16.21 6.57
C GLY A 79 13.36 15.28 5.62
N LEU A 80 14.05 14.45 4.85
CA LEU A 80 13.42 13.46 3.98
C LEU A 80 12.65 12.41 4.78
N THR A 81 13.25 11.87 5.84
CA THR A 81 12.59 10.89 6.73
C THR A 81 11.35 11.50 7.37
N MET A 82 11.45 12.72 7.89
CA MET A 82 10.31 13.46 8.44
C MET A 82 9.21 13.68 7.41
N ALA A 83 9.56 14.00 6.16
CA ALA A 83 8.58 14.18 5.09
C ALA A 83 7.84 12.87 4.76
N PHE A 84 8.55 11.74 4.76
CA PHE A 84 7.96 10.42 4.53
C PHE A 84 7.01 10.00 5.64
N VAL A 85 7.17 10.49 6.87
CA VAL A 85 6.20 10.23 7.96
C VAL A 85 5.01 11.18 7.90
N ILE A 86 5.26 12.49 7.76
CA ILE A 86 4.21 13.51 7.90
C ILE A 86 3.30 13.56 6.68
N VAL A 87 3.85 13.56 5.47
CA VAL A 87 3.05 13.75 4.24
C VAL A 87 2.01 12.62 4.05
N PRO A 88 2.37 11.34 4.19
CA PRO A 88 1.40 10.25 4.13
C PRO A 88 0.37 10.33 5.25
N SER A 89 0.80 10.61 6.48
CA SER A 89 -0.12 10.72 7.62
C SER A 89 -1.18 11.82 7.44
N VAL A 90 -0.79 12.97 6.86
CA VAL A 90 -1.73 14.03 6.46
C VAL A 90 -2.70 13.54 5.39
N LEU A 91 -2.19 12.89 4.34
CA LEU A 91 -3.01 12.39 3.23
C LEU A 91 -4.02 11.34 3.70
N ILE A 92 -3.59 10.40 4.54
CA ILE A 92 -4.41 9.37 5.16
C ILE A 92 -5.47 10.00 6.06
N SER A 93 -5.13 11.05 6.80
CA SER A 93 -6.09 11.80 7.60
C SER A 93 -7.16 12.47 6.72
N ILE A 94 -6.77 13.08 5.60
CA ILE A 94 -7.72 13.68 4.64
C ILE A 94 -8.67 12.61 4.08
N PHE A 95 -8.13 11.53 3.51
CA PHE A 95 -8.96 10.47 2.94
C PHE A 95 -9.85 9.81 3.99
N SER A 96 -9.34 9.62 5.21
CA SER A 96 -10.09 9.04 6.31
C SER A 96 -11.33 9.89 6.66
N ILE A 97 -11.18 11.21 6.79
CA ILE A 97 -12.30 12.14 7.05
C ILE A 97 -13.28 12.17 5.88
N ILE A 98 -12.80 12.21 4.62
CA ILE A 98 -13.67 12.16 3.45
C ILE A 98 -14.56 10.92 3.48
N TRP A 99 -14.02 9.76 3.86
CA TRP A 99 -14.80 8.54 4.01
C TRP A 99 -15.79 8.61 5.19
N TYR A 100 -15.42 9.22 6.31
CA TYR A 100 -16.34 9.46 7.42
C TYR A 100 -17.50 10.40 7.05
N CYS A 101 -17.31 11.30 6.10
CA CYS A 101 -18.36 12.22 5.64
C CYS A 101 -19.09 11.75 4.36
N SER A 102 -18.75 10.57 3.83
CA SER A 102 -19.32 10.07 2.57
C SER A 102 -20.76 9.55 2.76
N LYS A 103 -21.53 9.44 1.67
CA LYS A 103 -22.90 8.88 1.74
C LYS A 103 -22.92 7.41 2.17
N ASP A 104 -21.80 6.71 2.00
CA ASP A 104 -21.59 5.34 2.47
C ASP A 104 -21.13 5.28 3.94
N ALA A 105 -21.09 6.42 4.63
CA ALA A 105 -20.64 6.52 6.01
C ALA A 105 -21.62 5.90 7.01
N ILE A 106 -21.07 5.68 8.19
CA ILE A 106 -21.63 4.93 9.30
C ILE A 106 -22.86 5.64 9.87
N GLU A 107 -22.85 6.98 9.88
CA GLU A 107 -23.92 7.79 10.46
C GLU A 107 -25.27 7.52 9.80
N LEU A 108 -25.28 7.01 8.56
CA LEU A 108 -26.50 6.63 7.87
C LEU A 108 -27.11 5.31 8.38
N ILE A 109 -26.31 4.45 9.01
CA ILE A 109 -26.69 3.12 9.51
C ILE A 109 -26.83 3.14 11.05
N SER A 110 -25.93 3.84 11.76
CA SER A 110 -25.96 3.94 13.21
C SER A 110 -25.41 5.29 13.67
N PRO A 111 -26.25 6.17 14.29
CA PRO A 111 -25.79 7.48 14.73
C PRO A 111 -24.77 7.32 15.86
N VAL A 112 -23.57 7.87 15.63
CA VAL A 112 -22.49 7.91 16.62
C VAL A 112 -22.62 9.14 17.52
N PRO A 113 -22.27 9.02 18.82
CA PRO A 113 -22.37 10.15 19.75
C PRO A 113 -21.38 11.27 19.36
N PRO A 114 -21.67 12.54 19.69
CA PRO A 114 -20.79 13.67 19.39
C PRO A 114 -19.36 13.50 19.91
N THR A 115 -19.20 12.80 21.03
CA THR A 115 -17.88 12.49 21.62
C THR A 115 -16.99 11.68 20.68
N MET A 116 -17.55 10.75 19.91
CA MET A 116 -16.78 9.98 18.91
C MET A 116 -16.31 10.87 17.77
N TRP A 117 -17.12 11.85 17.35
CA TRP A 117 -16.71 12.84 16.34
C TRP A 117 -15.62 13.77 16.84
N THR A 118 -15.70 14.23 18.09
CA THR A 118 -14.62 15.01 18.71
C THR A 118 -13.32 14.22 18.74
N LEU A 119 -13.36 12.94 19.12
CA LEU A 119 -12.18 12.08 19.13
C LEU A 119 -11.65 11.79 17.73
N ARG A 120 -12.52 11.57 16.72
CA ARG A 120 -12.11 11.48 15.32
C ARG A 120 -11.28 12.70 14.95
N ILE A 121 -11.84 13.90 15.09
CA ILE A 121 -11.16 15.14 14.70
C ILE A 121 -9.83 15.27 15.44
N LEU A 122 -9.82 15.04 16.75
CA LEU A 122 -8.61 15.10 17.57
C LEU A 122 -7.51 14.17 17.03
N PHE A 123 -7.82 12.89 16.80
CA PHE A 123 -6.83 11.93 16.31
C PHE A 123 -6.35 12.27 14.90
N HIS A 124 -7.20 12.82 14.02
CA HIS A 124 -6.77 13.23 12.68
C HIS A 124 -5.89 14.48 12.72
N LEU A 125 -6.15 15.42 13.63
CA LEU A 125 -5.26 16.57 13.85
C LEU A 125 -3.90 16.17 14.41
N LEU A 126 -3.86 15.10 15.22
CA LEU A 126 -2.62 14.49 15.70
C LEU A 126 -1.94 13.59 14.65
N LEU A 127 -2.47 13.51 13.43
CA LEU A 127 -1.98 12.64 12.35
C LEU A 127 -2.09 11.12 12.67
N MET A 128 -2.99 10.74 13.56
CA MET A 128 -3.20 9.37 14.07
C MET A 128 -4.47 8.72 13.49
N ALA A 129 -4.82 9.04 12.24
CA ALA A 129 -6.08 8.61 11.63
C ALA A 129 -6.26 7.07 11.57
N LEU A 130 -5.19 6.32 11.25
CA LEU A 130 -5.24 4.85 11.21
C LEU A 130 -5.42 4.24 12.60
N VAL A 131 -4.79 4.81 13.63
CA VAL A 131 -4.96 4.37 15.02
C VAL A 131 -6.43 4.50 15.41
N TRP A 132 -7.03 5.66 15.15
CA TRP A 132 -8.43 5.88 15.47
C TRP A 132 -9.36 4.90 14.73
N ARG A 133 -9.11 4.65 13.45
CA ARG A 133 -9.85 3.65 12.69
C ARG A 133 -9.73 2.25 13.32
N LYS A 134 -8.52 1.83 13.72
CA LYS A 134 -8.34 0.53 14.39
C LYS A 134 -9.06 0.49 15.76
N ILE A 135 -9.06 1.58 16.53
CA ILE A 135 -9.81 1.70 17.79
C ILE A 135 -11.31 1.52 17.55
N GLU A 136 -11.89 2.18 16.55
CA GLU A 136 -13.31 2.00 16.21
C GLU A 136 -13.61 0.56 15.78
N SER A 137 -12.73 -0.06 14.98
CA SER A 137 -12.86 -1.48 14.58
C SER A 137 -12.91 -2.41 15.80
N VAL A 138 -12.03 -2.19 16.78
CA VAL A 138 -12.02 -2.94 18.04
C VAL A 138 -13.29 -2.69 18.85
N TYR A 139 -13.69 -1.42 19.03
CA TYR A 139 -14.87 -1.04 19.80
C TYR A 139 -16.15 -1.70 19.26
N PHE A 140 -16.45 -1.50 17.97
CA PHE A 140 -17.64 -2.06 17.34
C PHE A 140 -17.53 -3.58 17.18
N GLY A 141 -16.33 -4.11 16.96
CA GLY A 141 -16.07 -5.54 16.94
C GLY A 141 -16.39 -6.22 18.27
N CYS A 142 -15.90 -5.68 19.38
CA CYS A 142 -16.19 -6.18 20.73
C CYS A 142 -17.68 -6.05 21.08
N LYS A 143 -18.32 -4.96 20.67
CA LYS A 143 -19.77 -4.77 20.84
C LYS A 143 -20.56 -5.85 20.10
N ASN A 144 -20.17 -6.17 18.87
CA ASN A 144 -20.79 -7.23 18.07
C ASN A 144 -20.52 -8.64 18.63
N LEU A 145 -19.34 -8.90 19.22
CA LEU A 145 -19.06 -10.17 19.90
C LEU A 145 -19.95 -10.38 21.13
N ARG A 146 -20.26 -9.31 21.86
CA ARG A 146 -21.11 -9.36 23.05
C ARG A 146 -22.57 -9.50 22.69
N ASN A 147 -23.04 -8.69 21.74
CA ASN A 147 -24.41 -8.65 21.26
C ASN A 147 -24.41 -8.58 19.73
N PRO A 148 -24.53 -9.73 19.03
CA PRO A 148 -24.50 -9.77 17.58
C PRO A 148 -25.60 -8.89 16.97
N ASN A 149 -25.20 -7.99 16.07
CA ASN A 149 -26.12 -7.14 15.32
C ASN A 149 -25.71 -7.13 13.83
N PRO A 150 -26.63 -7.46 12.91
CA PRO A 150 -26.35 -7.47 11.47
C PRO A 150 -25.87 -6.10 10.95
N GLU A 151 -26.36 -4.98 11.49
CA GLU A 151 -25.94 -3.63 11.11
C GLU A 151 -24.45 -3.39 11.42
N TYR A 152 -23.98 -3.84 12.59
CA TYR A 152 -22.56 -3.75 12.97
C TYR A 152 -21.68 -4.62 12.09
N THR A 153 -22.20 -5.74 11.62
CA THR A 153 -21.50 -6.67 10.74
C THR A 153 -21.30 -6.04 9.35
N THR A 154 -22.35 -5.46 8.76
CA THR A 154 -22.28 -4.72 7.48
C THR A 154 -21.40 -3.49 7.59
N TYR A 155 -21.59 -2.69 8.65
CA TYR A 155 -20.77 -1.52 8.95
C TYR A 155 -19.27 -1.89 8.94
N LYS A 156 -18.92 -2.92 9.71
CA LYS A 156 -17.54 -3.34 9.86
C LYS A 156 -16.94 -3.87 8.55
N ALA A 157 -17.73 -4.52 7.70
CA ALA A 157 -17.26 -4.98 6.41
C ALA A 157 -16.80 -3.83 5.50
N LYS A 158 -17.60 -2.75 5.43
CA LYS A 158 -17.27 -1.52 4.69
C LYS A 158 -16.10 -0.77 5.33
N PHE A 159 -16.14 -0.62 6.65
CA PHE A 159 -15.13 0.12 7.40
C PHE A 159 -13.75 -0.57 7.38
N LYS A 160 -13.73 -1.91 7.48
CA LYS A 160 -12.49 -2.68 7.35
C LYS A 160 -11.93 -2.58 5.94
N ALA A 161 -12.76 -2.55 4.90
CA ALA A 161 -12.29 -2.42 3.52
C ALA A 161 -11.54 -1.10 3.30
N THR A 162 -12.13 0.03 3.70
CA THR A 162 -11.49 1.35 3.59
C THR A 162 -10.26 1.46 4.48
N THR A 163 -10.31 0.92 5.71
CA THR A 163 -9.16 0.90 6.62
C THR A 163 -7.99 0.08 6.07
N THR A 164 -8.24 -1.11 5.49
CA THR A 164 -7.16 -1.91 4.88
C THR A 164 -6.55 -1.24 3.65
N LEU A 165 -7.35 -0.51 2.86
CA LEU A 165 -6.83 0.26 1.74
C LEU A 165 -5.97 1.43 2.22
N LEU A 166 -6.44 2.18 3.22
CA LEU A 166 -5.67 3.26 3.84
C LEU A 166 -4.36 2.76 4.44
N SER A 167 -4.35 1.62 5.13
CA SER A 167 -3.11 1.05 5.70
C SER A 167 -2.10 0.64 4.64
N VAL A 168 -2.54 0.10 3.49
CA VAL A 168 -1.63 -0.14 2.36
C VAL A 168 -1.11 1.15 1.76
N ILE A 169 -1.97 2.15 1.57
CA ILE A 169 -1.54 3.45 1.05
C ILE A 169 -0.46 4.07 1.95
N ASP A 170 -0.72 4.07 3.25
CA ASP A 170 0.19 4.58 4.28
C ASP A 170 1.55 3.88 4.21
N ALA A 171 1.55 2.55 4.27
CA ALA A 171 2.77 1.75 4.18
C ALA A 171 3.60 2.05 2.92
N TYR A 172 2.97 2.23 1.76
CA TYR A 172 3.72 2.49 0.52
C TYR A 172 4.12 3.95 0.33
N LEU A 173 3.40 4.91 0.92
CA LEU A 173 3.76 6.31 0.86
C LEU A 173 4.82 6.70 1.90
N GLU A 174 4.87 5.99 3.03
CA GLU A 174 5.86 6.20 4.10
C GLU A 174 6.99 5.17 4.03
N SER A 175 6.69 3.89 4.27
CA SER A 175 7.70 2.84 4.45
C SER A 175 8.47 2.50 3.15
N ALA A 176 7.86 2.62 1.96
CA ALA A 176 8.58 2.32 0.71
C ALA A 176 9.67 3.36 0.37
N PRO A 177 9.39 4.68 0.31
CA PRO A 177 10.44 5.65 0.08
C PRO A 177 11.44 5.72 1.23
N GLN A 178 11.03 5.48 2.47
CA GLN A 178 11.94 5.38 3.61
C GLN A 178 12.88 4.17 3.48
N LEU A 179 12.36 2.98 3.16
CA LEU A 179 13.19 1.79 2.88
C LEU A 179 14.22 2.06 1.77
N LEU A 180 13.79 2.73 0.70
CA LEU A 180 14.66 3.10 -0.41
C LEU A 180 15.75 4.09 0.03
N LEU A 181 15.38 5.11 0.82
CA LEU A 181 16.33 6.08 1.37
C LEU A 181 17.36 5.41 2.28
N GLN A 182 16.92 4.52 3.18
CA GLN A 182 17.81 3.82 4.11
C GLN A 182 18.80 2.91 3.38
N LEU A 183 18.34 2.18 2.36
CA LEU A 183 19.24 1.39 1.51
C LEU A 183 20.19 2.28 0.70
N TYR A 184 19.71 3.40 0.16
CA TYR A 184 20.57 4.37 -0.52
C TYR A 184 21.67 4.90 0.41
N ILE A 185 21.34 5.31 1.63
CA ILE A 185 22.31 5.81 2.63
C ILE A 185 23.32 4.72 2.98
N LEU A 186 22.87 3.48 3.20
CA LEU A 186 23.74 2.36 3.53
C LEU A 186 24.72 2.03 2.39
N ILE A 187 24.24 2.05 1.14
CA ILE A 187 25.06 1.79 -0.05
C ILE A 187 26.03 2.94 -0.29
N HIS A 188 25.54 4.18 -0.31
CA HIS A 188 26.32 5.36 -0.66
C HIS A 188 27.29 5.79 0.45
N GLY A 189 26.85 5.76 1.71
CA GLY A 189 27.49 6.51 2.79
C GLY A 189 28.42 5.74 3.74
N ARG A 190 28.47 4.40 3.74
CA ARG A 190 29.07 3.70 4.89
C ARG A 190 30.22 2.75 4.66
N TYR A 191 30.18 1.86 3.67
CA TYR A 191 31.22 0.83 3.55
C TYR A 191 31.03 -0.05 2.32
N LEU A 192 29.76 -0.27 1.92
CA LEU A 192 29.43 -1.24 0.91
C LEU A 192 29.93 -0.81 -0.47
N ASN A 193 29.80 0.46 -0.85
CA ASN A 193 30.34 0.93 -2.13
C ASN A 193 31.86 0.78 -2.18
N GLN A 194 32.58 1.21 -1.14
CA GLN A 194 34.04 1.06 -1.09
C GLN A 194 34.47 -0.42 -1.10
N ARG A 195 33.84 -1.30 -0.31
CA ARG A 195 34.11 -2.75 -0.31
C ARG A 195 33.75 -3.44 -1.63
N LEU A 196 32.61 -3.10 -2.21
CA LEU A 196 32.19 -3.66 -3.50
C LEU A 196 33.15 -3.22 -4.58
N ARG A 197 33.57 -1.95 -4.59
CA ARG A 197 34.61 -1.45 -5.48
C ARG A 197 35.93 -2.18 -5.27
N ALA A 198 36.38 -2.34 -4.03
CA ALA A 198 37.61 -3.08 -3.73
C ALA A 198 37.52 -4.56 -4.13
N GLY A 199 36.40 -5.22 -3.84
CA GLY A 199 36.16 -6.62 -4.22
C GLY A 199 36.09 -6.80 -5.73
N LEU A 200 35.38 -5.93 -6.44
CA LEU A 200 35.30 -5.94 -7.90
C LEU A 200 36.65 -5.63 -8.55
N ALA A 201 37.36 -4.62 -8.05
CA ALA A 201 38.71 -4.31 -8.50
C ALA A 201 39.62 -5.54 -8.36
N SER A 202 39.56 -6.27 -7.24
CA SER A 202 40.33 -7.51 -7.07
C SER A 202 39.96 -8.62 -8.05
N LEU A 203 38.70 -8.68 -8.51
CA LEU A 203 38.25 -9.65 -9.50
C LEU A 203 38.69 -9.27 -10.93
N PHE A 204 38.67 -7.97 -11.25
CA PHE A 204 39.15 -7.45 -12.53
C PHE A 204 40.68 -7.53 -12.62
N ASP A 205 41.39 -7.16 -11.56
CA ASP A 205 42.84 -7.26 -11.45
C ASP A 205 43.31 -8.72 -11.52
N LYS A 206 42.57 -9.65 -10.91
CA LYS A 206 42.80 -11.10 -11.06
C LYS A 206 42.52 -11.59 -12.50
N LYS A 207 41.67 -10.92 -13.26
CA LYS A 207 41.37 -11.25 -14.67
C LYS A 207 42.42 -10.65 -15.62
N GLU A 208 42.99 -9.49 -15.29
CA GLU A 208 44.12 -8.88 -16.01
C GLU A 208 45.45 -9.56 -15.69
N ALA A 209 45.71 -9.97 -14.45
CA ALA A 209 46.91 -10.72 -14.07
C ALA A 209 46.97 -12.14 -14.68
N ILE A 210 45.85 -12.68 -15.16
CA ILE A 210 45.82 -13.91 -15.98
C ILE A 210 46.20 -13.61 -17.44
N HIS A 211 46.15 -12.34 -17.85
CA HIS A 211 46.37 -11.90 -19.22
C HIS A 211 47.66 -11.08 -19.44
N ASP A 212 48.29 -10.55 -18.38
CA ASP A 212 49.52 -9.78 -18.46
C ASP A 212 50.53 -10.21 -17.40
N SER A 213 51.63 -10.81 -17.86
CA SER A 213 52.78 -11.20 -17.05
C SER A 213 53.87 -10.13 -17.08
N THR A 214 53.58 -8.83 -17.07
CA THR A 214 54.61 -7.80 -16.92
C THR A 214 54.05 -6.42 -16.54
N SER A 215 53.96 -6.11 -15.25
CA SER A 215 54.43 -4.84 -14.63
C SER A 215 53.85 -4.64 -13.22
N ASN A 216 54.62 -3.95 -12.37
CA ASN A 216 54.35 -3.75 -10.94
C ASN A 216 53.18 -2.77 -10.69
N PRO A 217 52.32 -3.00 -9.69
CA PRO A 217 51.23 -2.07 -9.38
C PRO A 217 51.74 -0.89 -8.54
N ILE A 218 51.40 0.31 -9.01
CA ILE A 218 51.57 1.57 -8.30
C ILE A 218 50.41 1.71 -7.31
N ALA A 219 50.72 1.78 -6.02
CA ALA A 219 49.75 2.06 -4.98
C ALA A 219 49.32 3.54 -5.06
N ILE A 220 48.04 3.79 -5.34
CA ILE A 220 47.42 5.12 -5.24
C ILE A 220 46.87 5.28 -3.81
N PRO A 221 47.42 6.19 -2.99
CA PRO A 221 46.80 6.52 -1.72
C PRO A 221 45.66 7.51 -2.01
N VAL A 222 44.43 7.00 -2.03
CA VAL A 222 43.25 7.87 -2.10
C VAL A 222 42.89 8.29 -0.68
N SER A 223 43.40 9.46 -0.27
CA SER A 223 42.91 10.18 0.90
C SER A 223 41.62 10.91 0.51
N ILE A 224 40.46 10.29 0.72
CA ILE A 224 39.19 10.99 0.75
C ILE A 224 38.93 11.35 2.21
N GLU A 225 38.84 12.65 2.52
CA GLU A 225 38.20 13.13 3.75
C GLU A 225 36.70 12.84 3.63
N ASP A 226 36.32 11.57 3.77
CA ASP A 226 34.94 11.18 3.97
C ASP A 226 34.64 11.41 5.45
N HIS A 227 33.69 12.31 5.74
CA HIS A 227 33.16 12.47 7.10
C HIS A 227 32.54 11.13 7.53
N GLU A 228 33.35 10.33 8.21
CA GLU A 228 33.04 8.94 8.56
C GLU A 228 31.83 8.90 9.49
N PHE A 229 30.77 8.24 9.01
CA PHE A 229 29.51 8.05 9.70
C PHE A 229 29.71 7.09 10.88
N THR A 230 30.04 7.63 12.06
CA THR A 230 30.87 6.94 13.08
C THR A 230 30.12 6.24 14.22
N SER A 231 28.79 6.22 14.25
CA SER A 231 28.05 5.52 15.32
C SER A 231 27.49 4.16 14.86
N ASP A 232 28.05 3.06 15.39
CA ASP A 232 27.51 1.70 15.27
C ASP A 232 26.03 1.62 15.67
N GLU A 233 25.62 2.48 16.61
CA GLU A 233 24.24 2.65 17.06
C GLU A 233 23.31 3.09 15.92
N LEU A 234 23.73 4.08 15.11
CA LEU A 234 22.90 4.55 14.01
C LEU A 234 22.84 3.52 12.88
N LEU A 235 23.88 2.71 12.67
CA LEU A 235 23.80 1.57 11.75
C LEU A 235 22.75 0.55 12.22
N ALA A 236 22.73 0.23 13.51
CA ALA A 236 21.75 -0.68 14.08
C ALA A 236 20.31 -0.15 13.90
N ILE A 237 20.09 1.15 14.15
CA ILE A 237 18.79 1.80 13.95
C ILE A 237 18.36 1.69 12.48
N GLU A 238 19.25 2.01 11.52
CA GLU A 238 18.93 1.89 10.09
C GLU A 238 18.57 0.45 9.69
N ILE A 239 19.32 -0.55 10.15
CA ILE A 239 19.02 -1.96 9.86
C ILE A 239 17.63 -2.36 10.39
N VAL A 240 17.30 -1.93 11.61
CA VAL A 240 15.97 -2.17 12.20
C VAL A 240 14.87 -1.51 11.35
N VAL A 241 15.06 -0.26 10.94
CA VAL A 241 14.10 0.48 10.10
C VAL A 241 13.96 -0.16 8.72
N ILE A 242 15.04 -0.63 8.10
CA ILE A 242 15.03 -1.38 6.83
C ILE A 242 14.19 -2.65 6.98
N CYS A 243 14.47 -3.46 8.00
CA CYS A 243 13.76 -4.72 8.23
C CYS A 243 12.28 -4.48 8.50
N LYS A 244 11.95 -3.51 9.37
CA LYS A 244 10.57 -3.14 9.71
C LYS A 244 9.82 -2.66 8.48
N SER A 245 10.42 -1.76 7.70
CA SER A 245 9.76 -1.16 6.53
C SER A 245 9.44 -2.20 5.47
N PHE A 246 10.39 -3.10 5.20
CA PHE A 246 10.17 -4.20 4.26
C PHE A 246 9.05 -5.14 4.72
N ILE A 247 9.06 -5.54 5.99
CA ILE A 247 8.02 -6.41 6.55
C ILE A 247 6.64 -5.72 6.48
N CYS A 248 6.57 -4.42 6.80
CA CYS A 248 5.34 -3.62 6.75
C CYS A 248 4.72 -3.62 5.34
N LEU A 249 5.51 -3.34 4.30
CA LEU A 249 5.04 -3.28 2.90
C LEU A 249 4.38 -4.58 2.44
N VAL A 250 5.00 -5.73 2.74
CA VAL A 250 4.49 -7.02 2.29
C VAL A 250 3.28 -7.44 3.13
N LEU A 251 3.31 -7.20 4.44
CA LEU A 251 2.21 -7.57 5.34
C LEU A 251 0.93 -6.80 5.03
N GLU A 252 0.99 -5.47 4.93
CA GLU A 252 -0.18 -4.65 4.66
C GLU A 252 -0.78 -4.99 3.29
N LEU A 253 0.06 -5.16 2.26
CA LEU A 253 -0.41 -5.61 0.94
C LEU A 253 -1.10 -6.97 1.00
N THR A 254 -0.55 -7.91 1.77
CA THR A 254 -1.14 -9.25 1.94
C THR A 254 -2.47 -9.19 2.68
N PHE A 255 -2.60 -8.32 3.69
CA PHE A 255 -3.89 -8.11 4.38
C PHE A 255 -4.95 -7.53 3.45
N TYR A 256 -4.59 -6.52 2.66
CA TYR A 256 -5.47 -5.96 1.65
C TYR A 256 -5.88 -6.99 0.60
N ALA A 257 -4.92 -7.75 0.06
CA ALA A 257 -5.17 -8.77 -0.95
C ALA A 257 -6.04 -9.90 -0.45
N ARG A 258 -5.81 -10.37 0.79
CA ARG A 258 -6.63 -11.40 1.43
C ARG A 258 -8.07 -10.93 1.61
N ARG A 259 -8.28 -9.68 2.01
CA ARG A 259 -9.61 -9.11 2.22
C ARG A 259 -10.39 -8.96 0.92
N ASN A 260 -9.70 -8.60 -0.16
CA ASN A 260 -10.26 -8.39 -1.49
C ASN A 260 -10.26 -9.65 -2.36
N GLU A 261 -9.90 -10.81 -1.80
CA GLU A 261 -9.88 -12.12 -2.47
C GLU A 261 -8.92 -12.21 -3.67
N LEU A 262 -7.99 -11.25 -3.78
CA LEU A 262 -6.97 -11.17 -4.83
C LEU A 262 -5.93 -12.29 -4.71
N VAL A 263 -5.80 -12.85 -3.51
CA VAL A 263 -4.93 -13.98 -3.18
C VAL A 263 -5.30 -15.26 -3.94
N SER A 264 -6.57 -15.42 -4.35
CA SER A 264 -7.05 -16.61 -5.03
C SER A 264 -6.28 -16.90 -6.32
N LYS A 265 -5.85 -15.86 -7.05
CA LYS A 265 -5.03 -15.96 -8.27
C LYS A 265 -3.66 -16.61 -8.04
N PHE A 266 -3.14 -16.51 -6.81
CA PHE A 266 -1.85 -17.06 -6.39
C PHE A 266 -1.99 -18.43 -5.70
N GLY A 267 -3.21 -18.99 -5.64
CA GLY A 267 -3.54 -20.25 -4.97
C GLY A 267 -3.58 -20.15 -3.44
N SER A 268 -2.67 -19.39 -2.82
CA SER A 268 -2.66 -19.20 -1.36
C SER A 268 -2.10 -17.83 -0.93
N ALA A 269 -2.47 -17.39 0.29
CA ALA A 269 -1.96 -16.14 0.87
C ALA A 269 -0.45 -16.20 1.09
N LYS A 270 0.09 -17.40 1.32
CA LYS A 270 1.54 -17.61 1.49
C LYS A 270 2.28 -17.42 0.17
N CYS A 271 1.75 -17.96 -0.93
CA CYS A 271 2.32 -17.75 -2.26
C CYS A 271 2.26 -16.28 -2.68
N PHE A 272 1.14 -15.61 -2.41
CA PHE A 272 1.00 -14.17 -2.62
C PHE A 272 2.06 -13.39 -1.83
N PHE A 273 2.20 -13.66 -0.53
CA PHE A 273 3.18 -13.01 0.34
C PHE A 273 4.61 -13.23 -0.18
N LEU A 274 4.98 -14.47 -0.48
CA LEU A 274 6.33 -14.82 -0.94
C LEU A 274 6.67 -14.18 -2.29
N TRP A 275 5.72 -14.18 -3.23
CA TRP A 275 5.87 -13.49 -4.51
C TRP A 275 6.17 -12.00 -4.31
N HIS A 276 5.39 -11.33 -3.46
CA HIS A 276 5.57 -9.91 -3.21
C HIS A 276 6.84 -9.61 -2.40
N CYS A 277 7.30 -10.49 -1.50
CA CYS A 277 8.62 -10.37 -0.88
C CYS A 277 9.71 -10.29 -1.96
N ILE A 278 9.69 -11.19 -2.94
CA ILE A 278 10.70 -11.24 -4.00
C ILE A 278 10.63 -9.99 -4.87
N VAL A 279 9.46 -9.67 -5.40
CA VAL A 279 9.28 -8.52 -6.31
C VAL A 279 9.70 -7.21 -5.64
N ILE A 280 9.19 -6.95 -4.44
CA ILE A 280 9.47 -5.69 -3.73
C ILE A 280 10.96 -5.60 -3.39
N LEU A 281 11.57 -6.70 -2.96
CA LEU A 281 13.01 -6.73 -2.66
C LEU A 281 13.83 -6.38 -3.90
N PHE A 282 13.60 -7.07 -5.02
CA PHE A 282 14.35 -6.82 -6.25
C PHE A 282 14.17 -5.38 -6.75
N ARG A 283 12.95 -4.84 -6.67
CA ARG A 283 12.66 -3.46 -7.10
C ARG A 283 13.38 -2.42 -6.25
N ILE A 284 13.26 -2.53 -4.93
CA ILE A 284 13.87 -1.60 -3.98
C ILE A 284 15.40 -1.64 -4.09
N VAL A 285 15.98 -2.84 -4.20
CA VAL A 285 17.43 -3.02 -4.37
C VAL A 285 17.91 -2.39 -5.67
N ALA A 286 17.25 -2.65 -6.79
CA ALA A 286 17.62 -2.07 -8.09
C ALA A 286 17.57 -0.53 -8.08
N LEU A 287 16.51 0.04 -7.52
CA LEU A 287 16.37 1.49 -7.40
C LEU A 287 17.43 2.09 -6.47
N SER A 288 17.73 1.46 -5.33
CA SER A 288 18.71 1.97 -4.36
C SER A 288 20.13 1.96 -4.93
N PHE A 289 20.52 0.87 -5.60
CA PHE A 289 21.81 0.78 -6.27
C PHE A 289 21.92 1.81 -7.40
N PHE A 290 20.90 1.93 -8.25
CA PHE A 290 20.92 2.92 -9.33
C PHE A 290 21.02 4.36 -8.79
N ALA A 291 20.25 4.69 -7.76
CA ALA A 291 20.31 6.00 -7.11
C ALA A 291 21.70 6.31 -6.51
N SER A 292 22.42 5.29 -6.02
CA SER A 292 23.76 5.45 -5.44
C SER A 292 24.81 5.96 -6.44
N SER A 293 24.61 5.71 -7.74
CA SER A 293 25.50 6.17 -8.81
C SER A 293 24.90 7.30 -9.66
N TYR A 294 23.58 7.32 -9.85
CA TYR A 294 22.90 8.22 -10.78
C TYR A 294 21.67 8.92 -10.16
N LEU A 295 21.87 9.63 -9.05
CA LEU A 295 20.78 10.25 -8.27
C LEU A 295 19.84 11.16 -9.08
N TYR A 296 20.39 11.98 -9.99
CA TYR A 296 19.55 12.86 -10.83
C TYR A 296 18.67 12.06 -11.81
N TRP A 297 19.25 11.07 -12.50
CA TRP A 297 18.53 10.21 -13.43
C TRP A 297 17.49 9.33 -12.74
N PHE A 298 17.75 8.95 -11.50
CA PHE A 298 16.80 8.20 -10.68
C PHE A 298 15.43 8.91 -10.58
N PHE A 299 15.41 10.21 -10.30
CA PHE A 299 14.16 10.97 -10.25
C PHE A 299 13.46 11.05 -11.62
N ILE A 300 14.22 11.17 -12.70
CA ILE A 300 13.67 11.17 -14.07
C ILE A 300 13.00 9.83 -14.39
N VAL A 301 13.65 8.70 -14.08
CA VAL A 301 13.10 7.35 -14.32
C VAL A 301 11.79 7.16 -13.55
N LEU A 302 11.77 7.52 -12.26
CA LEU A 302 10.54 7.42 -11.47
C LEU A 302 9.41 8.31 -11.98
N PHE A 303 9.73 9.53 -12.39
CA PHE A 303 8.74 10.47 -12.91
C PHE A 303 8.14 9.99 -14.24
N VAL A 304 8.97 9.51 -15.17
CA VAL A 304 8.50 8.92 -16.44
C VAL A 304 7.62 7.71 -16.17
N ARG A 305 8.05 6.81 -15.28
CA ARG A 305 7.26 5.63 -14.91
C ARG A 305 5.91 6.02 -14.29
N LEU A 306 5.88 7.02 -13.40
CA LEU A 306 4.66 7.53 -12.81
C LEU A 306 3.67 8.02 -13.87
N ILE A 307 4.14 8.81 -14.84
CA ILE A 307 3.32 9.30 -15.95
C ILE A 307 2.76 8.14 -16.78
N VAL A 308 3.58 7.15 -17.12
CA VAL A 308 3.16 5.99 -17.90
C VAL A 308 2.08 5.20 -17.17
N LEU A 309 2.29 4.91 -15.88
CA LEU A 309 1.32 4.16 -15.06
C LEU A 309 0.01 4.92 -14.86
N GLU A 310 0.10 6.22 -14.58
CA GLU A 310 -1.05 7.12 -14.46
C GLU A 310 -1.86 7.16 -15.77
N THR A 311 -1.18 7.35 -16.90
CA THR A 311 -1.79 7.41 -18.22
C THR A 311 -2.45 6.08 -18.58
N CYS A 312 -1.76 4.96 -18.34
CA CYS A 312 -2.29 3.62 -18.58
C CYS A 312 -3.57 3.39 -17.74
N ARG A 313 -3.54 3.74 -16.45
CA ARG A 313 -4.72 3.63 -15.58
C ARG A 313 -5.88 4.50 -16.08
N LEU A 314 -5.62 5.75 -16.46
CA LEU A 314 -6.66 6.65 -16.98
C LEU A 314 -7.28 6.11 -18.27
N ILE A 315 -6.48 5.53 -19.19
CA ILE A 315 -6.98 4.89 -20.41
C ILE A 315 -7.85 3.68 -20.08
N LEU A 316 -7.38 2.79 -19.19
CA LEU A 316 -8.10 1.57 -18.81
C LEU A 316 -9.41 1.87 -18.07
N THR A 317 -9.43 2.90 -17.24
CA THR A 317 -10.60 3.32 -16.46
C THR A 317 -11.59 4.16 -17.26
N ARG A 318 -11.14 4.90 -18.30
CA ARG A 318 -12.00 5.68 -19.19
C ARG A 318 -13.07 4.83 -19.92
N PHE A 319 -12.88 3.52 -20.00
CA PHE A 319 -13.84 2.60 -20.58
C PHE A 319 -15.03 2.22 -19.67
N ARG A 320 -15.03 2.53 -18.36
CA ARG A 320 -16.22 2.34 -17.51
C ARG A 320 -16.27 3.27 -16.29
N LEU A 321 -17.37 4.01 -16.27
CA LEU A 321 -18.21 4.35 -15.10
C LEU A 321 -18.05 5.70 -14.36
N HIS A 322 -19.26 6.20 -14.13
CA HIS A 322 -19.74 7.45 -13.58
C HIS A 322 -19.89 7.28 -12.05
N LEU A 323 -19.22 8.08 -11.20
CA LEU A 323 -19.53 8.18 -9.75
C LEU A 323 -18.78 9.29 -8.96
N HIS A 324 -19.53 9.81 -7.97
CA HIS A 324 -19.36 10.62 -6.75
C HIS A 324 -18.47 11.88 -6.57
N SER A 325 -17.29 12.04 -7.17
CA SER A 325 -16.63 13.35 -7.35
C SER A 325 -15.32 13.16 -8.10
N SER A 326 -15.06 14.01 -9.10
CA SER A 326 -13.93 13.80 -10.01
C SER A 326 -12.56 13.93 -9.31
N SER A 327 -12.45 14.75 -8.25
CA SER A 327 -11.19 15.04 -7.57
C SER A 327 -10.72 13.92 -6.64
N LEU A 328 -11.59 13.30 -5.85
CA LEU A 328 -11.22 12.20 -4.95
C LEU A 328 -10.75 10.97 -5.74
N LYS A 329 -11.45 10.67 -6.84
CA LYS A 329 -11.06 9.60 -7.77
C LYS A 329 -9.69 9.84 -8.39
N LEU A 330 -9.43 11.08 -8.82
CA LEU A 330 -8.14 11.46 -9.37
C LEU A 330 -7.03 11.33 -8.32
N GLY A 331 -7.26 11.83 -7.10
CA GLY A 331 -6.30 11.77 -6.00
C GLY A 331 -5.97 10.33 -5.57
N LEU A 332 -6.98 9.50 -5.32
CA LEU A 332 -6.77 8.09 -5.00
C LEU A 332 -6.09 7.34 -6.15
N GLY A 333 -6.46 7.65 -7.38
CA GLY A 333 -5.82 7.12 -8.57
C GLY A 333 -4.32 7.40 -8.59
N LEU A 334 -3.94 8.67 -8.45
CA LEU A 334 -2.53 9.10 -8.43
C LEU A 334 -1.72 8.35 -7.35
N VAL A 335 -2.31 8.20 -6.17
CA VAL A 335 -1.71 7.43 -5.07
C VAL A 335 -1.51 5.96 -5.45
N LEU A 336 -2.52 5.32 -6.04
CA LEU A 336 -2.37 3.94 -6.52
C LEU A 336 -1.28 3.80 -7.60
N SER A 337 -1.13 4.80 -8.48
CA SER A 337 -0.02 4.81 -9.45
C SER A 337 1.34 5.05 -8.81
N PHE A 338 1.41 5.80 -7.71
CA PHE A 338 2.63 5.90 -6.92
C PHE A 338 3.00 4.55 -6.28
N ILE A 339 2.04 3.82 -5.72
CA ILE A 339 2.26 2.46 -5.18
C ILE A 339 2.81 1.52 -6.28
N GLN A 340 2.29 1.66 -7.50
CA GLN A 340 2.75 0.94 -8.69
C GLN A 340 4.15 1.31 -9.20
N LEU A 341 4.82 2.31 -8.59
CA LEU A 341 6.26 2.47 -8.79
C LEU A 341 7.06 1.32 -8.15
N ILE A 342 6.50 0.71 -7.10
CA ILE A 342 7.15 -0.36 -6.32
C ILE A 342 6.51 -1.71 -6.60
N THR A 343 5.17 -1.79 -6.60
CA THR A 343 4.50 -3.09 -6.76
C THR A 343 3.15 -2.99 -7.44
N TYR A 344 2.78 -4.04 -8.16
CA TYR A 344 1.46 -4.12 -8.78
C TYR A 344 0.38 -4.29 -7.70
N ILE A 345 -0.53 -3.34 -7.61
CA ILE A 345 -1.76 -3.49 -6.83
C ILE A 345 -2.95 -3.67 -7.77
N GLU A 346 -3.63 -4.79 -7.61
CA GLU A 346 -4.88 -5.05 -8.30
C GLU A 346 -6.02 -4.31 -7.59
N SER A 347 -6.77 -3.50 -8.34
CA SER A 347 -8.00 -2.87 -7.86
C SER A 347 -9.19 -3.63 -8.45
N LYS A 348 -10.21 -3.87 -7.63
CA LYS A 348 -11.47 -4.48 -8.06
C LYS A 348 -12.20 -3.65 -9.13
N ASP A 349 -11.90 -2.36 -9.22
CA ASP A 349 -12.53 -1.44 -10.17
C ASP A 349 -11.88 -1.48 -11.57
N LEU A 350 -10.71 -2.11 -11.73
CA LEU A 350 -10.12 -2.34 -13.04
C LEU A 350 -10.62 -3.66 -13.62
N PRO A 351 -10.90 -3.72 -14.94
CA PRO A 351 -11.26 -4.98 -15.60
C PRO A 351 -10.17 -6.02 -15.37
N ASP A 352 -10.56 -7.28 -15.17
CA ASP A 352 -9.65 -8.43 -14.95
C ASP A 352 -8.89 -8.77 -16.23
N ILE A 353 -8.01 -7.87 -16.64
CA ILE A 353 -7.14 -8.00 -17.79
C ILE A 353 -5.85 -8.62 -17.25
N ARG A 354 -5.81 -9.96 -17.23
CA ARG A 354 -4.59 -10.72 -16.89
C ARG A 354 -3.37 -10.25 -17.68
N ILE A 355 -3.57 -9.71 -18.88
CA ILE A 355 -2.51 -9.12 -19.71
C ILE A 355 -1.83 -7.94 -18.99
N CYS A 356 -2.57 -7.06 -18.30
CA CYS A 356 -1.98 -5.94 -17.56
C CYS A 356 -1.03 -6.41 -16.46
N PHE A 357 -1.40 -7.49 -15.76
CA PHE A 357 -0.52 -8.13 -14.77
C PHE A 357 0.80 -8.58 -15.42
N TYR A 358 0.73 -9.37 -16.50
CA TYR A 358 1.94 -9.86 -17.17
C TYR A 358 2.79 -8.72 -17.74
N VAL A 359 2.17 -7.75 -18.40
CA VAL A 359 2.85 -6.58 -18.97
C VAL A 359 3.58 -5.79 -17.88
N TYR A 360 2.92 -5.53 -16.74
CA TYR A 360 3.54 -4.82 -15.63
C TYR A 360 4.79 -5.54 -15.15
N TYR A 361 4.71 -6.85 -14.85
CA TYR A 361 5.85 -7.58 -14.30
C TYR A 361 6.97 -7.78 -15.31
N THR A 362 6.66 -7.91 -16.61
CA THR A 362 7.68 -7.94 -17.66
C THR A 362 8.41 -6.60 -17.75
N CYS A 363 7.67 -5.48 -17.80
CA CYS A 363 8.28 -4.14 -17.79
C CYS A 363 9.12 -3.90 -16.53
N ASP A 364 8.61 -4.29 -15.36
CA ASP A 364 9.32 -4.14 -14.09
C ASP A 364 10.62 -4.94 -14.05
N PHE A 365 10.59 -6.19 -14.50
CA PHE A 365 11.77 -7.03 -14.59
C PHE A 365 12.82 -6.45 -15.55
N THR A 366 12.40 -5.99 -16.72
CA THR A 366 13.30 -5.38 -17.71
C THR A 366 13.91 -4.07 -17.18
N GLU A 367 13.10 -3.21 -16.55
CA GLU A 367 13.57 -1.96 -15.95
C GLU A 367 14.56 -2.22 -14.83
N ASN A 368 14.22 -3.08 -13.86
CA ASN A 368 15.10 -3.43 -12.73
C ASN A 368 16.44 -4.01 -13.21
N THR A 369 16.39 -4.90 -14.21
CA THR A 369 17.61 -5.46 -14.82
C THR A 369 18.45 -4.37 -15.47
N THR A 370 17.83 -3.45 -16.21
CA THR A 370 18.52 -2.33 -16.87
C THR A 370 19.18 -1.41 -15.85
N LEU A 371 18.46 -1.04 -14.77
CA LEU A 371 18.98 -0.20 -13.69
C LEU A 371 20.22 -0.82 -13.02
N LEU A 372 20.17 -2.13 -12.73
CA LEU A 372 21.29 -2.86 -12.15
C LEU A 372 22.48 -2.97 -13.11
N ILE A 373 22.24 -3.18 -14.41
CA ILE A 373 23.29 -3.20 -15.43
C ILE A 373 23.97 -1.83 -15.53
N LEU A 374 23.20 -0.73 -15.59
CA LEU A 374 23.74 0.63 -15.64
C LEU A 374 24.56 0.96 -14.38
N TRP A 375 24.06 0.55 -13.22
CA TRP A 375 24.82 0.66 -11.97
C TRP A 375 26.11 -0.15 -12.02
N PHE A 376 26.09 -1.39 -12.51
CA PHE A 376 27.29 -2.23 -12.64
C PHE A 376 28.35 -1.58 -13.54
N TYR A 377 27.94 -1.01 -14.68
CA TYR A 377 28.85 -0.25 -15.55
C TYR A 377 29.43 1.01 -14.90
N SER A 378 28.72 1.61 -13.93
CA SER A 378 29.27 2.76 -13.18
C SER A 378 30.44 2.39 -12.27
N LEU A 379 30.64 1.10 -11.99
CA LEU A 379 31.72 0.60 -11.13
C LEU A 379 32.97 0.23 -11.93
N THR A 380 32.87 0.03 -13.24
CA THR A 380 34.03 -0.30 -14.08
C THR A 380 34.81 0.99 -14.37
N PRO A 381 36.13 1.05 -14.06
CA PRO A 381 36.95 2.17 -14.50
C PRO A 381 36.99 2.21 -16.04
N ASN A 382 36.85 3.40 -16.60
CA ASN A 382 37.05 3.64 -18.04
C ASN A 382 38.53 3.58 -18.42
#